data_AF-F2SKP3-F1
#
_entry.id   AF-F2SKP3-F1
#
_cell.length_a   1.000
_cell.length_b   1.000
_cell.length_c   1.000
_cell.angle_alpha   90.00
_cell.angle_beta   90.00
_cell.angle_gamma   90.00
#
_symmetry.space_group_name_H-M   'P 1'
#
loop_
_entity.id
_entity.type
_entity.pdbx_description
1 polymer ?
#
loop_
_entity_poly.entity_id
_entity_poly.type
_entity_poly.pdbx_seq_one_letter_code
_entity_poly.pdbx_strand_id
1 'polypeptide(L)'
;MCGHGTTIGGPLSHFRDLFALIPESYHPRLGVCVDTCHSFAAGYDLRSPAGWDRFMTEFDETIGLKFLRAWHLNDSKTPLGSNRDLHANIGTGFLGLRAFHNLMNDKRAEGMPMVLETPIDRPVDGAGTRAKNKNTIEDKSVWAKEIKLLESLIGMDPESKEFLELEAKLADEGKEERAKHQAMFDKKAKENSGKSKDIRSMFGKGKPKRKGSKKKDDSSEDEIDGKCGSSHE
;
A
#
# COMPACT_ATOMS: atom_id res chain seq x y z
N MET A 1 -8.91 2.34 -2.55
CA MET A 1 -7.60 3.02 -2.58
C MET A 1 -6.51 1.97 -2.48
N CYS A 2 -5.22 2.29 -2.30
CA CYS A 2 -4.10 1.32 -2.19
C CYS A 2 -3.78 0.44 -3.43
N GLY A 3 -3.99 0.93 -4.66
CA GLY A 3 -3.69 0.16 -5.88
C GLY A 3 -4.68 -0.98 -6.19
N HIS A 4 -5.81 -1.03 -5.47
CA HIS A 4 -6.87 -2.00 -5.72
C HIS A 4 -7.66 -1.68 -6.99
N GLY A 5 -7.78 -2.66 -7.89
CA GLY A 5 -8.61 -2.56 -9.09
C GLY A 5 -8.20 -1.38 -9.97
N THR A 6 -9.13 -0.46 -10.23
CA THR A 6 -8.94 0.73 -11.05
C THR A 6 -8.74 2.01 -10.24
N THR A 7 -8.37 1.91 -8.96
CA THR A 7 -8.28 3.08 -8.07
C THR A 7 -6.96 3.85 -8.23
N ILE A 8 -7.02 5.18 -8.29
CA ILE A 8 -5.86 6.10 -8.26
C ILE A 8 -5.50 6.43 -6.79
N GLY A 9 -4.26 6.85 -6.52
CA GLY A 9 -3.80 7.17 -5.16
C GLY A 9 -3.24 5.99 -4.35
N GLY A 10 -2.66 4.98 -5.00
CA GLY A 10 -1.84 3.96 -4.32
C GLY A 10 -0.39 4.44 -4.18
N PRO A 11 0.37 4.54 -5.29
CA PRO A 11 1.68 5.20 -5.32
C PRO A 11 1.58 6.71 -5.07
N LEU A 12 2.57 7.28 -4.37
CA LEU A 12 2.66 8.73 -4.14
C LEU A 12 2.77 9.54 -5.44
N SER A 13 3.36 8.95 -6.48
CA SER A 13 3.46 9.56 -7.82
C SER A 13 2.10 9.91 -8.44
N HIS A 14 1.03 9.19 -8.09
CA HIS A 14 -0.31 9.52 -8.57
C HIS A 14 -0.78 10.89 -8.07
N PHE A 15 -0.40 11.27 -6.85
CA PHE A 15 -0.75 12.58 -6.29
C PHE A 15 0.10 13.69 -6.91
N ARG A 16 1.40 13.47 -7.12
CA ARG A 16 2.27 14.37 -7.89
C ARG A 16 1.68 14.67 -9.26
N ASP A 17 1.31 13.61 -9.99
CA ASP A 17 0.79 13.74 -11.35
C ASP A 17 -0.58 14.45 -11.34
N LEU A 18 -1.44 14.16 -10.36
CA LEU A 18 -2.70 14.87 -10.18
C LEU A 18 -2.49 16.37 -9.89
N PHE A 19 -1.53 16.71 -9.02
CA PHE A 19 -1.25 18.10 -8.67
C PHE A 19 -0.67 18.89 -9.84
N ALA A 20 0.14 18.24 -10.70
CA ALA A 20 0.67 18.83 -11.92
C ALA A 20 -0.43 19.18 -12.94
N LEU A 21 -1.57 18.49 -12.90
CA LEU A 21 -2.73 18.77 -13.75
C LEU A 21 -3.64 19.88 -13.20
N ILE A 22 -3.47 20.27 -11.93
CA ILE A 22 -4.30 21.29 -11.26
C ILE A 22 -3.53 22.62 -11.31
N PRO A 23 -4.15 23.73 -11.78
CA PRO A 23 -3.49 25.03 -11.79
C PRO A 23 -2.98 25.44 -10.40
N GLU A 24 -1.78 26.02 -10.35
CA GLU A 24 -1.11 26.40 -9.09
C GLU A 24 -1.96 27.31 -8.19
N SER A 25 -2.83 28.14 -8.78
CA SER A 25 -3.76 29.00 -8.05
C SER A 25 -4.72 28.23 -7.13
N TYR A 26 -4.95 26.93 -7.38
CA TYR A 26 -5.76 26.07 -6.53
C TYR A 26 -4.94 25.26 -5.51
N HIS A 27 -3.62 25.22 -5.61
CA HIS A 27 -2.76 24.43 -4.72
C HIS A 27 -2.93 24.75 -3.23
N PRO A 28 -3.17 26.01 -2.80
CA PRO A 28 -3.45 26.31 -1.39
C PRO A 28 -4.67 25.59 -0.79
N ARG A 29 -5.55 25.05 -1.65
CA ARG A 29 -6.76 24.28 -1.26
C ARG A 29 -6.55 22.77 -1.32
N LEU A 30 -5.38 22.30 -1.75
CA LEU A 30 -5.06 20.89 -1.85
C LEU A 30 -4.47 20.37 -0.54
N GLY A 31 -4.76 19.10 -0.26
CA GLY A 31 -4.23 18.38 0.88
C GLY A 31 -4.27 16.88 0.62
N VAL A 32 -3.37 16.16 1.27
CA VAL A 32 -3.28 14.70 1.24
C VAL A 32 -3.50 14.18 2.66
N CYS A 33 -4.45 13.25 2.78
CA CYS A 33 -4.59 12.42 3.97
C CYS A 33 -3.81 11.13 3.74
N VAL A 34 -2.91 10.79 4.65
CA VAL A 34 -2.20 9.51 4.60
C VAL A 34 -2.92 8.51 5.48
N ASP A 35 -3.29 7.37 4.91
CA ASP A 35 -3.85 6.25 5.64
C ASP A 35 -2.79 5.15 5.79
N THR A 36 -2.48 4.76 7.02
CA THR A 36 -1.42 3.79 7.30
C THR A 36 -1.71 2.41 6.70
N CYS A 37 -2.97 1.95 6.73
CA CYS A 37 -3.37 0.67 6.13
C CYS A 37 -3.26 0.74 4.60
N HIS A 38 -3.71 1.84 3.99
CA HIS A 38 -3.59 2.01 2.54
C HIS A 38 -2.16 2.09 2.06
N SER A 39 -1.31 2.87 2.73
CA SER A 39 0.11 2.97 2.40
C SER A 39 0.77 1.60 2.50
N PHE A 40 0.49 0.84 3.56
CA PHE A 40 1.00 -0.52 3.74
C PHE A 40 0.48 -1.49 2.66
N ALA A 41 -0.81 -1.46 2.37
CA ALA A 41 -1.42 -2.28 1.33
C ALA A 41 -0.89 -1.92 -0.08
N ALA A 42 -0.47 -0.68 -0.31
CA ALA A 42 0.16 -0.21 -1.54
C ALA A 42 1.66 -0.58 -1.65
N GLY A 43 2.28 -1.04 -0.56
CA GLY A 43 3.67 -1.52 -0.55
C GLY A 43 4.66 -0.65 0.25
N TYR A 44 4.20 0.39 0.94
CA TYR A 44 5.05 1.20 1.82
C TYR A 44 5.19 0.55 3.20
N ASP A 45 6.40 0.11 3.55
CA ASP A 45 6.65 -0.53 4.84
C ASP A 45 6.94 0.50 5.94
N LEU A 46 5.92 0.76 6.78
CA LEU A 46 5.94 1.77 7.85
C LEU A 46 6.38 1.22 9.22
N ARG A 47 6.72 -0.07 9.31
CA ARG A 47 6.86 -0.79 10.59
C ARG A 47 8.11 -0.42 11.37
N SER A 48 9.22 -0.24 10.66
CA SER A 48 10.51 0.12 11.25
C SER A 48 10.72 1.63 11.20
N PRO A 49 11.48 2.22 12.15
CA PRO A 49 11.84 3.64 12.10
C PRO A 49 12.47 4.04 10.76
N ALA A 50 13.38 3.22 10.23
CA ALA A 50 13.99 3.46 8.93
C ALA A 50 12.98 3.36 7.76
N GLY A 51 11.97 2.50 7.85
CA GLY A 51 10.90 2.39 6.86
C GLY A 51 9.97 3.61 6.89
N TRP A 52 9.61 4.05 8.09
CA TRP A 52 8.87 5.28 8.31
C TRP A 52 9.59 6.51 7.73
N ASP A 53 10.88 6.68 8.05
CA ASP A 53 11.65 7.82 7.54
C ASP A 53 11.80 7.80 6.04
N ARG A 54 11.97 6.63 5.43
CA ARG A 54 11.95 6.49 3.96
C ARG A 54 10.62 6.93 3.36
N PHE A 55 9.50 6.50 3.92
CA PHE A 55 8.17 6.91 3.45
C PHE A 55 7.98 8.43 3.56
N MET A 56 8.33 9.03 4.70
CA MET A 56 8.20 10.46 4.91
C MET A 56 9.12 11.28 3.99
N THR A 57 10.32 10.77 3.70
CA THR A 57 11.26 11.39 2.75
C THR A 57 10.69 11.32 1.33
N GLU A 58 10.23 10.15 0.89
CA GLU A 58 9.62 9.97 -0.43
C GLU A 58 8.37 10.86 -0.59
N PHE A 59 7.56 10.99 0.47
CA PHE A 59 6.41 11.88 0.48
C PHE A 59 6.80 13.34 0.26
N ASP A 60 7.83 13.83 0.97
CA ASP A 60 8.30 15.21 0.84
C ASP A 60 8.89 15.47 -0.55
N GLU A 61 9.71 14.55 -1.06
CA GLU A 61 10.33 14.68 -2.38
C GLU A 61 9.31 14.59 -3.52
N THR A 62 8.27 13.76 -3.37
CA THR A 62 7.30 13.50 -4.45
C THR A 62 6.14 14.48 -4.46
N ILE A 63 5.62 14.84 -3.29
CA ILE A 63 4.41 15.67 -3.13
C ILE A 63 4.76 16.95 -2.38
N GLY A 64 5.52 16.85 -1.29
CA GLY A 64 5.86 17.93 -0.37
C GLY A 64 5.04 17.87 0.91
N LEU A 65 5.71 17.90 2.08
CA LEU A 65 5.09 17.86 3.41
C LEU A 65 4.11 19.02 3.63
N LYS A 66 4.28 20.13 2.91
CA LYS A 66 3.33 21.25 2.91
C LYS A 66 1.92 20.86 2.48
N PHE A 67 1.70 19.70 1.85
CA PHE A 67 0.39 19.19 1.49
C PHE A 67 -0.11 18.07 2.39
N LEU A 68 0.71 17.56 3.32
CA LEU A 68 0.23 16.63 4.33
C LEU A 68 -0.73 17.36 5.28
N ARG A 69 -1.93 16.82 5.46
CA ARG A 69 -3.01 17.50 6.21
C ARG A 69 -3.70 16.64 7.26
N ALA A 70 -3.65 15.33 7.15
CA ALA A 70 -4.34 14.43 8.05
C ALA A 70 -3.76 13.02 8.00
N TRP A 71 -4.05 12.25 9.04
CA TRP A 71 -3.74 10.83 9.11
C TRP A 71 -5.00 10.02 9.39
N HIS A 72 -5.15 8.90 8.69
CA HIS A 72 -5.99 7.80 9.14
C HIS A 72 -5.10 6.71 9.76
N LEU A 73 -5.40 6.36 11.00
CA LEU A 73 -4.62 5.41 11.79
C LEU A 73 -5.33 4.07 11.77
N ASN A 74 -4.95 3.25 10.80
CA ASN A 74 -5.56 1.95 10.55
C ASN A 74 -4.45 0.89 10.49
N ASP A 75 -4.53 -0.13 11.34
CA ASP A 75 -3.67 -1.30 11.18
C ASP A 75 -4.21 -2.14 10.00
N SER A 76 -3.42 -3.05 9.44
CA SER A 76 -3.84 -3.86 8.29
C SER A 76 -4.10 -5.31 8.69
N LYS A 77 -5.27 -5.86 8.34
CA LYS A 77 -5.53 -7.30 8.44
C LYS A 77 -4.76 -8.11 7.40
N THR A 78 -4.11 -7.48 6.42
CA THR A 78 -3.47 -8.16 5.30
C THR A 78 -1.99 -7.85 5.19
N PRO A 79 -1.19 -8.71 4.53
CA PRO A 79 0.25 -8.47 4.39
C PRO A 79 0.59 -7.22 3.56
N LEU A 80 1.85 -6.77 3.66
CA LEU A 80 2.41 -5.67 2.87
C LEU A 80 2.18 -5.89 1.37
N GLY A 81 1.75 -4.84 0.65
CA GLY A 81 1.56 -4.91 -0.80
C GLY A 81 0.37 -5.80 -1.21
N SER A 82 -0.60 -6.03 -0.32
CA SER A 82 -1.77 -6.86 -0.62
C SER A 82 -2.75 -6.24 -1.62
N ASN A 83 -2.68 -4.92 -1.82
CA ASN A 83 -3.72 -4.12 -2.48
C ASN A 83 -5.12 -4.40 -1.92
N ARG A 84 -5.21 -4.62 -0.60
CA ARG A 84 -6.47 -4.83 0.12
C ARG A 84 -6.60 -3.82 1.25
N ASP A 85 -7.68 -3.08 1.16
CA ASP A 85 -8.15 -2.20 2.20
C ASP A 85 -8.98 -3.00 3.23
N LEU A 86 -8.31 -3.50 4.27
CA LEU A 86 -8.93 -4.24 5.37
C LEU A 86 -8.33 -3.83 6.70
N HIS A 87 -9.04 -2.99 7.44
CA HIS A 87 -8.56 -2.44 8.70
C HIS A 87 -8.56 -3.46 9.83
N ALA A 88 -7.50 -3.41 10.64
CA ALA A 88 -7.33 -4.08 11.92
C ALA A 88 -7.27 -3.04 13.04
N ASN A 89 -7.52 -3.49 14.27
CA ASN A 89 -7.31 -2.68 15.45
C ASN A 89 -5.81 -2.45 15.69
N ILE A 90 -5.46 -1.32 16.30
CA ILE A 90 -4.09 -0.85 16.49
C ILE A 90 -3.23 -1.92 17.18
N GLY A 91 -2.14 -2.34 16.53
CA GLY A 91 -1.18 -3.31 17.03
C GLY A 91 -1.52 -4.77 16.78
N THR A 92 -2.74 -5.06 16.31
CA THR A 92 -3.22 -6.44 16.07
C THR A 92 -2.98 -6.90 14.64
N GLY A 93 -2.75 -5.98 13.70
CA GLY A 93 -2.56 -6.31 12.29
C GLY A 93 -1.10 -6.50 11.89
N PHE A 94 -0.86 -6.49 10.57
CA PHE A 94 0.46 -6.69 9.97
C PHE A 94 1.36 -5.45 10.06
N LEU A 95 0.81 -4.26 10.34
CA LEU A 95 1.64 -3.09 10.68
C LEU A 95 2.20 -3.25 12.09
N GLY A 96 1.36 -3.68 13.04
CA GLY A 96 1.76 -3.87 14.43
C GLY A 96 1.99 -2.55 15.16
N LEU A 97 2.28 -2.64 16.47
CA LEU A 97 2.30 -1.48 17.36
C LEU A 97 3.39 -0.47 16.99
N ARG A 98 4.54 -0.97 16.52
CA ARG A 98 5.72 -0.16 16.22
C ARG A 98 5.51 0.86 15.10
N ALA A 99 4.66 0.55 14.11
CA ALA A 99 4.30 1.50 13.07
C ALA A 99 3.61 2.75 13.65
N PHE A 100 2.73 2.56 14.63
CA PHE A 100 2.03 3.65 15.30
C PHE A 100 2.93 4.38 16.28
N HIS A 101 3.86 3.68 16.93
CA HIS A 101 4.90 4.34 17.73
C HIS A 101 5.71 5.34 16.90
N ASN A 102 6.14 4.96 15.70
CA ASN A 102 6.87 5.85 14.78
C ASN A 102 6.05 7.11 14.46
N LEU A 103 4.77 6.96 14.12
CA LEU A 103 3.87 8.09 13.82
C LEU A 103 3.64 9.00 15.04
N MET A 104 3.30 8.42 16.20
CA MET A 104 2.95 9.18 17.41
C MET A 104 4.13 9.97 17.99
N ASN A 105 5.36 9.63 17.61
CA ASN A 105 6.59 10.29 18.06
C ASN A 105 7.28 11.12 16.97
N ASP A 106 6.65 11.32 15.81
CA ASP A 106 7.20 12.13 14.73
C ASP A 106 6.72 13.58 14.81
N LYS A 107 7.67 14.50 14.99
CA LYS A 107 7.40 15.96 15.03
C LYS A 107 6.70 16.49 13.77
N ARG A 108 6.89 15.83 12.62
CA ARG A 108 6.23 16.20 11.35
C ARG A 108 4.72 15.98 11.38
N ALA A 109 4.22 15.13 12.28
CA ALA A 109 2.80 14.82 12.44
C ALA A 109 2.12 15.62 13.57
N GLU A 110 2.88 16.37 14.38
CA GLU A 110 2.34 17.17 15.48
C GLU A 110 1.31 18.20 14.99
N GLY A 111 0.20 18.34 15.72
CA GLY A 111 -0.88 19.27 15.39
C GLY A 111 -1.76 18.85 14.21
N MET A 112 -1.50 17.71 13.57
CA MET A 112 -2.34 17.19 12.50
C MET A 112 -3.54 16.39 13.04
N PRO A 113 -4.72 16.48 12.40
CA PRO A 113 -5.84 15.61 12.72
C PRO A 113 -5.51 14.14 12.42
N MET A 114 -5.86 13.28 13.37
CA MET A 114 -5.69 11.83 13.31
C MET A 114 -7.05 11.16 13.51
N VAL A 115 -7.44 10.28 12.59
CA VAL A 115 -8.76 9.62 12.58
C VAL A 115 -8.60 8.10 12.64
N LEU A 116 -9.31 7.46 13.56
CA LEU A 116 -9.42 5.99 13.58
C LEU A 116 -10.60 5.56 12.71
N GLU A 117 -10.38 4.57 11.84
CA GLU A 117 -11.43 3.90 11.06
C GLU A 117 -11.37 2.37 11.30
N THR A 118 -10.86 1.98 12.47
CA THR A 118 -10.68 0.60 12.88
C THR A 118 -12.04 -0.07 13.17
N PRO A 119 -12.15 -1.40 13.04
CA PRO A 119 -13.40 -2.12 13.30
C PRO A 119 -13.85 -2.00 14.76
N ILE A 120 -15.16 -1.80 14.97
CA ILE A 120 -15.79 -1.69 16.31
C ILE A 120 -16.92 -2.70 16.57
N ASP A 121 -17.17 -3.59 15.61
CA ASP A 121 -18.19 -4.63 15.74
C ASP A 121 -17.76 -5.70 16.77
N ARG A 122 -18.57 -5.91 17.82
CA ARG A 122 -18.41 -7.03 18.75
C ARG A 122 -19.61 -7.97 18.71
N PRO A 123 -19.44 -9.28 18.99
CA PRO A 123 -20.57 -10.19 19.16
C PRO A 123 -21.52 -9.71 20.28
N VAL A 124 -22.83 -9.90 20.08
CA VAL A 124 -23.82 -9.70 21.15
C VAL A 124 -23.66 -10.81 22.19
N ASP A 125 -23.63 -10.44 23.47
CA ASP A 125 -23.51 -11.37 24.59
C ASP A 125 -24.64 -12.41 24.55
N GLY A 126 -24.31 -13.71 24.63
CA GLY A 126 -25.28 -14.81 24.57
C GLY A 126 -25.62 -15.32 23.17
N ALA A 127 -25.09 -14.73 22.10
CA ALA A 127 -25.17 -15.30 20.75
C ALA A 127 -24.18 -16.48 20.63
N GLY A 128 -24.67 -17.70 20.83
CA GLY A 128 -23.85 -18.91 20.63
C GLY A 128 -23.12 -18.91 19.28
N THR A 129 -21.95 -19.56 19.23
CA THR A 129 -20.96 -19.56 18.14
C THR A 129 -21.42 -20.13 16.78
N ARG A 130 -22.73 -20.32 16.56
CA ARG A 130 -23.29 -21.04 15.41
C ARG A 130 -24.32 -20.27 14.56
N ALA A 131 -24.56 -19.00 14.80
CA ALA A 131 -25.44 -18.23 13.91
C ALA A 131 -24.64 -17.69 12.71
N LYS A 132 -24.96 -18.19 11.50
CA LYS A 132 -24.48 -17.64 10.20
C LYS A 132 -24.99 -16.21 9.92
N ASN A 133 -25.66 -15.57 10.88
CA ASN A 133 -26.13 -14.19 10.80
C ASN A 133 -25.53 -13.36 11.96
N LYS A 134 -24.90 -12.26 11.56
CA LYS A 134 -24.19 -11.26 12.37
C LYS A 134 -25.11 -10.57 13.37
N ASN A 135 -25.22 -11.08 14.59
CA ASN A 135 -25.59 -10.23 15.71
C ASN A 135 -24.31 -9.62 16.26
N THR A 136 -23.78 -8.62 15.55
CA THR A 136 -22.76 -7.72 16.07
C THR A 136 -23.40 -6.41 16.48
N ILE A 137 -22.83 -5.80 17.51
CA ILE A 137 -23.17 -4.45 17.98
C ILE A 137 -21.92 -3.58 17.83
N GLU A 138 -22.11 -2.35 17.36
CA GLU A 138 -21.06 -1.33 17.36
C GLU A 138 -20.71 -0.94 18.80
N ASP A 139 -19.44 -1.10 19.16
CA ASP A 139 -18.90 -0.70 20.45
C ASP A 139 -17.87 0.43 20.28
N LYS A 140 -18.34 1.67 20.36
CA LYS A 140 -17.48 2.86 20.27
C LYS A 140 -16.42 2.95 21.38
N SER A 141 -16.53 2.14 22.45
CA SER A 141 -15.48 2.06 23.47
C SER A 141 -14.16 1.50 22.93
N VAL A 142 -14.19 0.79 21.79
CA VAL A 142 -12.99 0.32 21.08
C VAL A 142 -12.12 1.50 20.68
N TRP A 143 -12.66 2.50 19.98
CA TRP A 143 -11.90 3.71 19.62
C TRP A 143 -11.40 4.47 20.84
N ALA A 144 -12.20 4.57 21.91
CA ALA A 144 -11.75 5.22 23.14
C ALA A 144 -10.53 4.50 23.78
N LYS A 145 -10.45 3.17 23.68
CA LYS A 145 -9.29 2.39 24.14
C LYS A 145 -8.09 2.56 23.21
N GLU A 146 -8.31 2.58 21.91
CA GLU A 146 -7.24 2.78 20.92
C GLU A 146 -6.65 4.19 20.98
N ILE A 147 -7.46 5.22 21.22
CA ILE A 147 -6.95 6.58 21.46
C ILE A 147 -6.02 6.58 22.68
N LYS A 148 -6.45 5.99 23.80
CA LYS A 148 -5.61 5.88 25.00
C LYS A 148 -4.33 5.08 24.76
N LEU A 149 -4.42 4.01 23.96
CA LEU A 149 -3.26 3.23 23.54
C LEU A 149 -2.29 4.13 22.76
N LEU A 150 -2.75 4.84 21.74
CA LEU A 150 -1.91 5.73 20.94
C LEU A 150 -1.28 6.86 21.77
N GLU A 151 -2.06 7.48 22.67
CA GLU A 151 -1.56 8.50 23.60
C GLU A 151 -0.45 7.96 24.50
N SER A 152 -0.57 6.71 24.97
CA SER A 152 0.46 6.07 25.80
C SER A 152 1.78 5.82 25.06
N LEU A 153 1.78 5.77 23.71
CA LEU A 153 3.01 5.58 22.94
C LEU A 153 3.89 6.83 22.88
N ILE A 154 3.34 8.01 23.18
CA ILE A 154 4.05 9.28 23.10
C ILE A 154 5.13 9.32 24.19
N GLY A 155 6.39 9.42 23.77
CA GLY A 155 7.55 9.43 24.66
C GLY A 155 7.92 8.07 25.27
N MET A 156 7.17 7.01 24.98
CA MET A 156 7.49 5.66 25.45
C MET A 156 8.74 5.14 24.72
N ASP A 157 9.69 4.56 25.45
CA ASP A 157 10.85 3.90 24.86
C ASP A 157 10.41 2.58 24.20
N PRO A 158 10.60 2.41 22.87
CA PRO A 158 10.14 1.21 22.16
C PRO A 158 10.99 -0.03 22.43
N GLU A 159 12.09 0.10 23.19
CA GLU A 159 12.88 -1.02 23.71
C GLU A 159 12.60 -1.31 25.20
N SER A 160 11.72 -0.54 25.83
CA SER A 160 11.33 -0.77 27.22
C SER A 160 10.55 -2.06 27.39
N LYS A 161 10.64 -2.67 28.57
CA LYS A 161 9.86 -3.86 28.92
C LYS A 161 8.35 -3.63 28.75
N GLU A 162 7.86 -2.45 29.11
CA GLU A 162 6.44 -2.09 28.99
C GLU A 162 5.98 -2.10 27.53
N PHE A 163 6.74 -1.46 26.64
CA PHE A 163 6.41 -1.46 25.21
C PHE A 163 6.44 -2.88 24.63
N LEU A 164 7.47 -3.66 24.93
CA LEU A 164 7.64 -5.02 24.39
C LEU A 164 6.53 -5.97 24.88
N GLU A 165 6.10 -5.86 26.13
CA GLU A 165 4.98 -6.65 26.66
C GLU A 165 3.65 -6.27 25.99
N LEU A 166 3.41 -4.96 25.78
CA LEU A 166 2.22 -4.45 25.10
C LEU A 166 2.18 -4.87 23.62
N GLU A 167 3.31 -4.74 22.91
CA GLU A 167 3.47 -5.17 21.53
C GLU A 167 3.22 -6.68 21.40
N ALA A 168 3.83 -7.50 22.25
CA ALA A 168 3.65 -8.95 22.23
C ALA A 168 2.19 -9.35 22.48
N LYS A 169 1.53 -8.69 23.44
CA LYS A 169 0.11 -8.93 23.75
C LYS A 169 -0.79 -8.64 22.54
N LEU A 170 -0.69 -7.44 21.95
CA LEU A 170 -1.51 -7.05 20.80
C LEU A 170 -1.21 -7.93 19.56
N ALA A 171 0.07 -8.29 19.38
CA ALA A 171 0.46 -9.22 18.34
C ALA A 171 -0.19 -10.60 18.53
N ASP A 172 -0.28 -11.11 19.76
CA ASP A 172 -0.96 -12.39 20.04
C ASP A 172 -2.47 -12.30 19.80
N GLU A 173 -3.13 -11.23 20.26
CA GLU A 173 -4.57 -10.99 20.03
C GLU A 173 -4.94 -11.02 18.54
N GLY A 174 -4.08 -10.49 17.67
CA GLY A 174 -4.31 -10.48 16.22
C GLY A 174 -3.82 -11.72 15.45
N LYS A 175 -3.16 -12.67 16.12
CA LYS A 175 -2.42 -13.77 15.48
C LYS A 175 -3.29 -14.64 14.58
N GLU A 176 -4.48 -15.04 15.05
CA GLU A 176 -5.38 -15.91 14.30
C GLU A 176 -5.91 -15.22 13.03
N GLU A 177 -6.31 -13.95 13.15
CA GLU A 177 -6.82 -13.18 12.01
C GLU A 177 -5.71 -12.93 10.98
N ARG A 178 -4.48 -12.61 11.43
CA ARG A 178 -3.32 -12.49 10.52
C ARG A 178 -3.01 -13.81 9.80
N ALA A 179 -3.00 -14.94 10.51
CA ALA A 179 -2.76 -16.24 9.90
C ALA A 179 -3.79 -16.58 8.81
N LYS A 180 -5.07 -16.30 9.08
CA LYS A 180 -6.17 -16.48 8.14
C LYS A 180 -6.01 -15.60 6.89
N HIS A 181 -5.70 -14.32 7.04
CA HIS A 181 -5.49 -13.42 5.89
C HIS A 181 -4.21 -13.71 5.12
N GLN A 182 -3.13 -14.14 5.79
CA GLN A 182 -1.92 -14.63 5.14
C GLN A 182 -2.24 -15.82 4.23
N ALA A 183 -2.96 -16.82 4.74
CA ALA A 183 -3.33 -18.00 3.95
C ALA A 183 -4.17 -17.63 2.71
N MET A 184 -5.12 -16.70 2.86
CA MET A 184 -5.91 -16.19 1.73
C MET A 184 -5.06 -15.42 0.71
N PHE A 185 -4.10 -14.63 1.19
CA PHE A 185 -3.16 -13.89 0.34
C PHE A 185 -2.25 -14.85 -0.46
N ASP A 186 -1.64 -15.82 0.21
CA ASP A 186 -0.76 -16.81 -0.40
C ASP A 186 -1.48 -17.64 -1.47
N LYS A 187 -2.73 -18.02 -1.20
CA LYS A 187 -3.58 -18.72 -2.17
C LYS A 187 -3.77 -17.90 -3.45
N LYS A 188 -4.14 -16.62 -3.32
CA LYS A 188 -4.32 -15.72 -4.48
C LYS A 188 -3.02 -15.47 -5.23
N ALA A 189 -1.89 -15.32 -4.53
CA ALA A 189 -0.58 -15.15 -5.15
C ALA A 189 -0.19 -16.38 -6.00
N LYS A 190 -0.46 -17.59 -5.49
CA LYS A 190 -0.28 -18.84 -6.25
C LYS A 190 -1.17 -18.90 -7.49
N GLU A 191 -2.45 -18.57 -7.38
CA GLU A 191 -3.38 -18.55 -8.53
C GLU A 191 -2.93 -17.56 -9.61
N ASN A 192 -2.49 -16.36 -9.23
CA ASN A 192 -2.02 -15.35 -10.18
C ASN A 192 -0.72 -15.75 -10.88
N SER A 193 0.24 -16.33 -10.15
CA SER A 193 1.48 -16.85 -10.74
C SER A 193 1.23 -18.02 -11.70
N GLY A 194 0.25 -18.88 -11.40
CA GLY A 194 -0.21 -19.95 -12.28
C GLY A 194 -0.79 -19.43 -13.59
N LYS A 195 -1.68 -18.42 -13.53
CA LYS A 195 -2.25 -17.76 -14.72
C LYS A 195 -1.19 -17.08 -15.60
N SER A 196 -0.20 -16.42 -14.99
CA SER A 196 0.90 -15.78 -15.72
C SER A 196 1.77 -16.80 -16.49
N LYS A 197 2.01 -17.98 -15.89
CA LYS A 197 2.72 -19.09 -16.56
C LYS A 197 1.91 -19.67 -17.72
N ASP A 198 0.60 -19.80 -17.55
CA ASP A 198 -0.31 -20.35 -18.56
C ASP A 198 -0.36 -19.43 -19.81
N ILE A 199 -0.48 -18.11 -19.61
CA ILE A 199 -0.42 -17.11 -20.69
C ILE A 199 0.93 -17.15 -21.42
N ARG A 200 2.07 -17.21 -20.70
CA ARG A 200 3.40 -17.35 -21.34
C ARG A 200 3.51 -18.63 -22.17
N SER A 201 2.86 -19.71 -21.75
CA SER A 201 2.85 -20.97 -22.48
C SER A 201 2.01 -20.90 -23.77
N MET A 202 0.93 -20.10 -23.79
CA MET A 202 0.08 -19.88 -24.96
C MET A 202 0.77 -19.08 -26.08
N PHE A 203 1.67 -18.16 -25.74
CA PHE A 203 2.42 -17.35 -26.71
C PHE A 203 3.82 -17.91 -27.05
N GLY A 204 4.23 -19.03 -26.43
CA GLY A 204 5.59 -19.58 -26.50
C GLY A 204 5.88 -20.61 -27.60
N LYS A 205 5.01 -20.83 -28.59
CA LYS A 205 5.24 -21.79 -29.69
C LYS A 205 4.98 -21.20 -31.07
N GLY A 206 5.78 -20.21 -31.46
CA GLY A 206 5.89 -19.77 -32.86
C GLY A 206 7.32 -19.91 -33.37
N LYS A 207 7.73 -21.10 -33.84
CA LYS A 207 8.96 -21.20 -34.67
C LYS A 207 8.65 -20.55 -36.03
N PRO A 208 9.46 -19.62 -36.55
CA PRO A 208 9.22 -19.06 -37.87
C PRO A 208 9.54 -20.12 -38.94
N LYS A 209 8.53 -20.57 -39.69
CA LYS A 209 8.74 -21.34 -40.91
C LYS A 209 9.32 -20.41 -41.98
N ARG A 210 10.64 -20.51 -42.24
CA ARG A 210 11.24 -20.02 -43.48
C ARG A 210 10.62 -20.77 -44.66
N LYS A 211 9.74 -20.13 -45.42
CA LYS A 211 9.35 -20.59 -46.76
C LYS A 211 10.29 -19.93 -47.76
N GLY A 212 11.12 -20.75 -48.40
CA GLY A 212 11.82 -20.36 -49.61
C GLY A 212 10.83 -20.26 -50.77
N SER A 213 10.95 -19.20 -51.57
CA SER A 213 10.33 -19.11 -52.89
C SER A 213 11.35 -18.52 -53.86
N LYS A 214 11.77 -19.36 -54.80
CA LYS A 214 12.51 -19.04 -56.03
C LYS A 214 11.67 -18.10 -56.93
N LYS A 215 12.27 -17.01 -57.40
CA LYS A 215 11.95 -16.26 -58.65
C LYS A 215 13.26 -15.58 -59.06
N LYS A 216 13.98 -16.13 -60.05
CA LYS A 216 14.01 -15.76 -61.48
C LYS A 216 14.48 -14.33 -61.72
N ASP A 217 15.68 -14.24 -62.29
CA ASP A 217 16.34 -13.06 -62.87
C ASP A 217 15.43 -12.32 -63.87
N ASP A 218 15.48 -10.99 -63.86
CA ASP A 218 15.91 -10.21 -65.02
C ASP A 218 16.22 -8.74 -64.64
N SER A 219 17.35 -8.25 -65.19
CA SER A 219 17.82 -6.88 -65.49
C SER A 219 17.22 -5.64 -64.81
N SER A 220 18.08 -4.81 -64.20
CA SER A 220 18.67 -3.60 -64.81
C SER A 220 19.42 -2.76 -63.76
N GLU A 221 20.47 -2.11 -64.25
CA GLU A 221 21.50 -1.35 -63.55
C GLU A 221 20.94 -0.03 -62.96
N ASP A 222 21.48 0.40 -61.82
CA ASP A 222 22.29 1.62 -61.76
C ASP A 222 22.73 1.93 -60.31
N GLU A 223 24.05 1.99 -60.16
CA GLU A 223 24.78 2.55 -59.02
C GLU A 223 24.44 4.03 -58.83
N ILE A 224 24.28 4.51 -57.59
CA ILE A 224 24.93 5.77 -57.14
C ILE A 224 25.25 5.67 -55.64
N ASP A 225 26.54 5.53 -55.33
CA ASP A 225 27.20 5.86 -54.07
C ASP A 225 27.20 7.38 -53.82
N GLY A 226 27.06 7.86 -52.58
CA GLY A 226 27.15 9.31 -52.34
C GLY A 226 27.03 9.86 -50.93
N LYS A 227 27.93 9.45 -50.03
CA LYS A 227 28.70 10.31 -49.10
C LYS A 227 28.03 11.54 -48.41
N CYS A 228 27.99 11.44 -47.08
CA CYS A 228 28.41 12.42 -46.05
C CYS A 228 28.69 13.88 -46.48
N GLY A 229 28.06 14.86 -45.81
CA GLY A 229 28.47 16.27 -45.89
C GLY A 229 27.67 17.21 -44.99
N SER A 230 28.38 17.81 -44.02
CA SER A 230 28.02 18.82 -43.03
C SER A 230 27.48 20.16 -43.58
N SER A 231 26.88 20.92 -42.65
CA SER A 231 26.92 22.39 -42.42
C SER A 231 25.89 23.35 -43.06
N HIS A 232 25.26 24.08 -42.13
CA HIS A 232 24.88 25.51 -42.10
C HIS A 232 23.97 26.06 -43.21
N GLU A 233 22.77 26.49 -42.81
CA GLU A 233 22.45 27.88 -42.40
C GLU A 233 21.36 27.87 -41.33
#